data_AF-A0A962N2I7-F1
#
_entry.id   AF-A0A962N2I7-F1
#
_cell.length_a   1.000
_cell.length_b   1.000
_cell.length_c   1.000
_cell.angle_alpha   90.00
_cell.angle_beta   90.00
_cell.angle_gamma   90.00
#
_symmetry.space_group_name_H-M   'P 1'
#
loop_
_entity.id
_entity.type
_entity.pdbx_description
1 polymer ?
#
loop_
_entity_poly.entity_id
_entity_poly.type
_entity_poly.pdbx_seq_one_letter_code
_entity_poly.pdbx_strand_id
1 'polypeptide(L)'
;MDKAYSPHAIEQSLYERWESAGWFTPHGDGPSYCIMLPPPNVTGTLHMGHAFQHTLMDILTRWHRMRGDRTLWQSGTDHAGIATQMVVERQLNAAGKHRLDLGRKDFVERVWQWKEQSGGTITRQMRRLGASVDWSRHKFTMDADLSLAVTEVFVRLHDKGLIYRGKRLVNWDPVLLTAVSDLEVLAEEEQGSLWHLRYPLTDGSGHVTVATTRPETLLGDTAVAVHPDDERYRALIGKLVKLPLTEREIPIIADTYVEPEFGSGCVKITPAHDFNDYEVGLRHDLPQINVLTPDARLNDNAPPRYRGLDRAAARKQIVADLESAGLLDRVEPHKLMVPRGDRTGAAIEPYLTDQWYVKIEPLASPAMRAVEDGRIRFVPGNWDKTYFEWMRNIQP
;
A
#
# COMPACT_ATOMS: atom_id res chain seq x y z
N MET A 1 33.21 45.76 -14.45
CA MET A 1 32.23 44.96 -13.67
C MET A 1 30.94 45.75 -13.61
N ASP A 2 29.82 45.14 -13.95
CA ASP A 2 28.52 45.75 -13.76
C ASP A 2 28.26 46.00 -12.27
N LYS A 3 27.47 47.03 -11.94
CA LYS A 3 27.17 47.40 -10.55
C LYS A 3 26.26 46.39 -9.84
N ALA A 4 25.49 45.60 -10.59
CA ALA A 4 24.56 44.62 -10.06
C ALA A 4 24.99 43.20 -10.44
N TYR A 5 24.95 42.28 -9.47
CA TYR A 5 25.15 40.86 -9.72
C TYR A 5 23.98 40.30 -10.53
N SER A 6 24.27 39.66 -11.67
CA SER A 6 23.29 39.01 -12.54
C SER A 6 23.58 37.50 -12.63
N PRO A 7 22.93 36.66 -11.79
CA PRO A 7 23.17 35.22 -11.78
C PRO A 7 22.92 34.58 -13.15
N HIS A 8 21.89 35.04 -13.86
CA HIS A 8 21.51 34.49 -15.17
C HIS A 8 22.58 34.70 -16.25
N ALA A 9 23.45 35.69 -16.09
CA ALA A 9 24.54 35.94 -17.02
C ALA A 9 25.73 34.96 -16.84
N ILE A 10 25.79 34.21 -15.73
CA ILE A 10 26.96 33.38 -15.39
C ILE A 10 26.63 31.91 -15.10
N GLU A 11 25.49 31.59 -14.50
CA GLU A 11 25.24 30.26 -13.93
C GLU A 11 25.23 29.16 -15.01
N GLN A 12 24.58 29.42 -16.14
CA GLN A 12 24.42 28.43 -17.19
C GLN A 12 25.75 28.12 -17.89
N SER A 13 26.51 29.15 -18.28
CA SER A 13 27.80 28.97 -18.96
C SER A 13 28.84 28.31 -18.05
N LEU A 14 28.82 28.62 -16.75
CA LEU A 14 29.67 27.95 -15.76
C LEU A 14 29.32 26.48 -15.63
N TYR A 15 28.02 26.14 -15.54
CA TYR A 15 27.59 24.76 -15.41
C TYR A 15 27.95 23.93 -16.64
N GLU A 16 27.67 24.45 -17.84
CA GLU A 16 28.00 23.79 -19.11
C GLU A 16 29.51 23.50 -19.21
N ARG A 17 30.35 24.43 -18.75
CA ARG A 17 31.80 24.21 -18.65
C ARG A 17 32.16 23.09 -17.67
N TRP A 18 31.55 23.05 -16.48
CA TRP A 18 31.84 22.02 -15.48
C TRP A 18 31.43 20.62 -15.96
N GLU A 19 30.25 20.53 -16.56
CA GLU A 19 29.71 19.27 -17.10
C GLU A 19 30.56 18.77 -18.26
N SER A 20 30.84 19.61 -19.26
CA SER A 20 31.65 19.24 -20.43
C SER A 20 33.09 18.86 -20.08
N ALA A 21 33.65 19.43 -19.01
CA ALA A 21 34.98 19.09 -18.54
C ALA A 21 35.01 17.82 -17.66
N GLY A 22 33.86 17.18 -17.40
CA GLY A 22 33.77 15.94 -16.62
C GLY A 22 34.09 16.09 -15.13
N TRP A 23 34.04 17.31 -14.58
CA TRP A 23 34.49 17.62 -13.21
C TRP A 23 33.66 16.96 -12.11
N PHE A 24 32.49 16.44 -12.44
CA PHE A 24 31.61 15.75 -11.49
C PHE A 24 31.96 14.26 -11.32
N THR A 25 32.75 13.70 -12.23
CA THR A 25 33.16 12.29 -12.19
C THR A 25 34.14 12.04 -11.03
N PRO A 26 34.09 10.87 -10.39
CA PRO A 26 35.06 10.51 -9.35
C PRO A 26 36.48 10.47 -9.93
N HIS A 27 37.40 11.23 -9.32
CA HIS A 27 38.81 11.30 -9.73
C HIS A 27 39.74 11.35 -8.52
N GLY A 28 41.03 11.10 -8.74
CA GLY A 28 42.07 11.08 -7.71
C GLY A 28 42.13 9.79 -6.89
N ASP A 29 43.11 9.75 -5.99
CA ASP A 29 43.45 8.57 -5.16
C ASP A 29 43.06 8.72 -3.68
N GLY A 30 42.29 9.76 -3.35
CA GLY A 30 41.77 9.97 -2.00
C GLY A 30 40.71 8.93 -1.59
N PRO A 31 40.27 8.96 -0.32
CA PRO A 31 39.26 8.02 0.16
C PRO A 31 37.93 8.21 -0.60
N SER A 32 37.18 7.13 -0.78
CA SER A 32 35.88 7.18 -1.46
C SER A 32 34.84 7.88 -0.59
N TYR A 33 34.10 8.81 -1.18
CA TYR A 33 32.91 9.41 -0.58
C TYR A 33 31.74 9.26 -1.56
N CYS A 34 30.62 8.70 -1.13
CA CYS A 34 29.50 8.44 -2.03
C CYS A 34 28.18 8.88 -1.41
N ILE A 35 27.37 9.56 -2.22
CA ILE A 35 25.97 9.83 -1.92
C ILE A 35 25.14 9.26 -3.08
N MET A 36 24.12 8.47 -2.74
CA MET A 36 23.10 8.06 -3.70
C MET A 36 21.99 9.10 -3.69
N LEU A 37 21.72 9.73 -4.83
CA LEU A 37 20.55 10.58 -4.99
C LEU A 37 19.30 9.68 -4.84
N PRO A 38 18.38 9.97 -3.90
CA PRO A 38 17.08 9.32 -3.91
C PRO A 38 16.39 9.67 -5.23
N PRO A 39 16.18 8.69 -6.11
CA PRO A 39 15.86 8.95 -7.51
C PRO A 39 14.48 9.61 -7.61
N PRO A 40 14.36 10.82 -8.21
CA PRO A 40 13.06 11.45 -8.36
C PRO A 40 12.14 10.60 -9.26
N ASN A 41 10.87 10.50 -8.86
CA ASN A 41 9.83 9.82 -9.63
C ASN A 41 9.59 10.53 -10.97
N VAL A 42 9.45 9.78 -12.06
CA VAL A 42 9.11 10.32 -13.39
C VAL A 42 7.63 10.71 -13.51
N THR A 43 7.09 11.42 -12.52
CA THR A 43 5.68 11.82 -12.41
C THR A 43 5.42 13.29 -12.74
N GLY A 44 6.43 14.04 -13.18
CA GLY A 44 6.29 15.45 -13.54
C GLY A 44 7.59 16.24 -13.42
N THR A 45 7.54 17.30 -12.61
CA THR A 45 8.64 18.24 -12.35
C THR A 45 9.10 18.19 -10.89
N LEU A 46 10.33 18.59 -10.64
CA LEU A 46 10.85 18.80 -9.29
C LEU A 46 10.19 20.02 -8.63
N HIS A 47 9.92 19.90 -7.33
CA HIS A 47 9.44 20.96 -6.44
C HIS A 47 10.49 21.37 -5.38
N MET A 48 10.17 22.36 -4.55
CA MET A 48 11.11 22.93 -3.55
C MET A 48 11.71 21.91 -2.57
N GLY A 49 10.95 20.88 -2.15
CA GLY A 49 11.49 19.77 -1.36
C GLY A 49 12.69 19.08 -2.01
N HIS A 50 12.64 18.83 -3.32
CA HIS A 50 13.79 18.28 -4.06
C HIS A 50 14.96 19.26 -4.08
N ALA A 51 14.70 20.56 -4.31
CA ALA A 51 15.75 21.57 -4.31
C ALA A 51 16.48 21.64 -2.96
N PHE A 52 15.75 21.60 -1.85
CA PHE A 52 16.31 21.52 -0.51
C PHE A 52 17.20 20.29 -0.33
N GLN A 53 16.67 19.10 -0.65
CA GLN A 53 17.40 17.84 -0.50
C GLN A 53 18.66 17.80 -1.37
N HIS A 54 18.55 18.17 -2.65
CA HIS A 54 19.66 18.18 -3.59
C HIS A 54 20.75 19.17 -3.16
N THR A 55 20.38 20.33 -2.63
CA THR A 55 21.34 21.34 -2.14
C THR A 55 22.19 20.79 -1.01
N LEU A 56 21.59 20.09 -0.04
CA LEU A 56 22.35 19.50 1.08
C LEU A 56 23.34 18.43 0.59
N MET A 57 22.91 17.54 -0.30
CA MET A 57 23.77 16.51 -0.88
C MET A 57 24.89 17.10 -1.74
N ASP A 58 24.60 18.16 -2.50
CA ASP A 58 25.59 18.85 -3.34
C ASP A 58 26.66 19.55 -2.49
N ILE A 59 26.25 20.24 -1.41
CA ILE A 59 27.18 20.89 -0.46
C ILE A 59 28.17 19.87 0.09
N LEU A 60 27.66 18.73 0.59
CA LEU A 60 28.51 17.67 1.14
C LEU A 60 29.44 17.08 0.08
N THR A 61 28.91 16.77 -1.10
CA THR A 61 29.69 16.24 -2.22
C THR A 61 30.81 17.21 -2.62
N ARG A 62 30.51 18.50 -2.80
CA ARG A 62 31.50 19.51 -3.14
C ARG A 62 32.55 19.67 -2.05
N TRP A 63 32.14 19.72 -0.79
CA TRP A 63 33.06 19.83 0.34
C TRP A 63 34.04 18.66 0.41
N HIS A 64 33.56 17.42 0.29
CA HIS A 64 34.41 16.23 0.25
C HIS A 64 35.33 16.23 -0.97
N ARG A 65 34.82 16.61 -2.15
CA ARG A 65 35.63 16.72 -3.38
C ARG A 65 36.76 17.73 -3.21
N MET A 66 36.47 18.88 -2.60
CA MET A 66 37.48 19.92 -2.31
C MET A 66 38.49 19.50 -1.24
N ARG A 67 38.15 18.54 -0.38
CA ARG A 67 39.08 17.94 0.60
C ARG A 67 40.00 16.89 -0.01
N GLY A 68 39.81 16.56 -1.29
CA GLY A 68 40.60 15.54 -2.01
C GLY A 68 40.00 14.14 -1.97
N ASP A 69 38.78 13.97 -1.44
CA ASP A 69 38.10 12.68 -1.45
C ASP A 69 37.62 12.35 -2.87
N ARG A 70 37.63 11.06 -3.22
CA ARG A 70 37.09 10.57 -4.49
C ARG A 70 35.56 10.48 -4.39
N THR A 71 34.89 11.56 -4.78
CA THR A 71 33.44 11.70 -4.60
C THR A 71 32.62 11.13 -5.74
N LEU A 72 31.60 10.33 -5.42
CA LEU A 72 30.52 9.94 -6.33
C LEU A 72 29.18 10.46 -5.79
N TRP A 73 28.53 11.35 -6.52
CA TRP A 73 27.11 11.62 -6.31
C TRP A 73 26.32 10.97 -7.43
N GLN A 74 25.81 9.77 -7.15
CA GLN A 74 25.15 8.90 -8.12
C GLN A 74 23.77 9.44 -8.46
N SER A 75 23.55 9.82 -9.73
CA SER A 75 22.26 10.29 -10.23
C SER A 75 21.35 9.16 -10.69
N GLY A 76 20.04 9.39 -10.65
CA GLY A 76 19.08 8.52 -11.30
C GLY A 76 17.64 8.98 -11.13
N THR A 77 16.73 8.29 -11.82
CA THR A 77 15.28 8.52 -11.75
C THR A 77 14.52 7.20 -11.52
N ASP A 78 13.37 7.33 -10.85
CA ASP A 78 12.50 6.19 -10.54
C ASP A 78 11.31 6.15 -11.49
N HIS A 79 11.04 4.97 -12.04
CA HIS A 79 9.86 4.69 -12.85
C HIS A 79 8.56 4.88 -12.06
N ALA A 80 8.60 4.74 -10.72
CA ALA A 80 7.49 5.00 -9.80
C ALA A 80 6.21 4.17 -10.08
N GLY A 81 6.32 3.08 -10.85
CA GLY A 81 5.24 2.16 -11.19
C GLY A 81 3.87 2.80 -11.37
N ILE A 82 3.00 2.55 -10.39
CA ILE A 82 1.61 3.02 -10.33
C ILE A 82 1.45 4.55 -10.39
N ALA A 83 2.35 5.32 -9.78
CA ALA A 83 2.26 6.78 -9.81
C ALA A 83 2.44 7.32 -11.23
N THR A 84 3.40 6.75 -11.98
CA THR A 84 3.59 7.09 -13.40
C THR A 84 2.43 6.59 -14.24
N GLN A 85 1.94 5.37 -14.00
CA GLN A 85 0.76 4.83 -14.69
C GLN A 85 -0.43 5.80 -14.56
N MET A 86 -0.71 6.29 -13.35
CA MET A 86 -1.81 7.22 -13.10
C MET A 86 -1.66 8.56 -13.80
N VAL A 87 -0.45 9.13 -13.84
CA VAL A 87 -0.23 10.40 -14.55
C VAL A 87 -0.55 10.22 -16.04
N VAL A 88 -0.11 9.10 -16.63
CA VAL A 88 -0.40 8.77 -18.03
C VAL A 88 -1.89 8.52 -18.24
N GLU A 89 -2.56 7.78 -17.35
CA GLU A 89 -4.01 7.54 -17.43
C GLU A 89 -4.81 8.84 -17.30
N ARG A 90 -4.43 9.76 -16.40
CA ARG A 90 -5.08 11.08 -16.29
C ARG A 90 -4.96 11.89 -17.57
N GLN A 91 -3.79 11.85 -18.24
CA GLN A 91 -3.61 12.51 -19.54
C GLN A 91 -4.46 11.88 -20.65
N LEU A 92 -4.57 10.55 -20.66
CA LEU A 92 -5.43 9.85 -21.60
C LEU A 92 -6.91 10.21 -21.38
N ASN A 93 -7.37 10.18 -20.13
CA ASN A 93 -8.73 10.53 -19.76
C ASN A 93 -9.06 11.98 -20.15
N ALA A 94 -8.12 12.92 -19.94
CA ALA A 94 -8.27 14.31 -20.39
C ALA A 94 -8.37 14.46 -21.92
N ALA A 95 -7.81 13.50 -22.67
CA ALA A 95 -7.94 13.39 -24.13
C ALA A 95 -9.13 12.50 -24.57
N GLY A 96 -10.02 12.11 -23.64
CA GLY A 96 -11.20 11.28 -23.92
C GLY A 96 -10.89 9.82 -24.27
N LYS A 97 -9.74 9.29 -23.84
CA LYS A 97 -9.32 7.90 -24.06
C LYS A 97 -9.10 7.17 -22.73
N HIS A 98 -9.34 5.88 -22.68
CA HIS A 98 -9.03 5.05 -21.51
C HIS A 98 -7.87 4.08 -21.76
N ARG A 99 -7.18 3.66 -20.69
CA ARG A 99 -6.09 2.68 -20.76
C ARG A 99 -6.52 1.38 -21.46
N LEU A 100 -7.73 0.91 -21.15
CA LEU A 100 -8.27 -0.33 -21.67
C LEU A 100 -8.47 -0.27 -23.19
N ASP A 101 -8.75 0.92 -23.74
CA ASP A 101 -8.96 1.12 -25.17
C ASP A 101 -7.66 0.98 -25.99
N LEU A 102 -6.51 1.28 -25.38
CA LEU A 102 -5.18 1.21 -26.02
C LEU A 102 -4.59 -0.19 -26.04
N GLY A 103 -4.99 -1.03 -25.07
CA GLY A 103 -4.30 -2.29 -24.80
C GLY A 103 -2.89 -2.10 -24.21
N ARG A 104 -2.30 -3.20 -23.74
CA ARG A 104 -1.06 -3.17 -22.94
C ARG A 104 0.14 -2.61 -23.69
N LYS A 105 0.34 -3.01 -24.96
CA LYS A 105 1.53 -2.64 -25.73
C LYS A 105 1.61 -1.13 -25.93
N ASP A 106 0.54 -0.54 -26.46
CA ASP A 106 0.48 0.88 -26.79
C ASP A 106 0.45 1.74 -25.53
N PHE A 107 -0.18 1.25 -24.46
CA PHE A 107 -0.12 1.90 -23.15
C PHE A 107 1.31 1.95 -22.59
N VAL A 108 2.06 0.84 -22.65
CA VAL A 108 3.46 0.81 -22.18
C VAL A 108 4.33 1.74 -23.02
N GLU A 109 4.13 1.80 -24.34
CA GLU A 109 4.85 2.76 -25.20
C GLU A 109 4.56 4.21 -24.79
N ARG A 110 3.30 4.53 -24.47
CA ARG A 110 2.92 5.85 -23.96
C ARG A 110 3.59 6.19 -22.63
N VAL A 111 3.74 5.22 -21.73
CA VAL A 111 4.47 5.38 -20.46
C VAL A 111 5.95 5.71 -20.71
N TRP A 112 6.59 5.04 -21.67
CA TRP A 112 7.98 5.36 -22.05
C TRP A 112 8.13 6.76 -22.65
N GLN A 113 7.20 7.20 -23.50
CA GLN A 113 7.19 8.57 -24.03
C GLN A 113 7.10 9.60 -22.88
N TRP A 114 6.24 9.34 -21.90
CA TRP A 114 6.12 10.20 -20.72
C TRP A 114 7.41 10.22 -19.88
N LYS A 115 8.04 9.06 -19.68
CA LYS A 115 9.34 8.96 -18.99
C LYS A 115 10.40 9.85 -19.63
N GLU A 116 10.49 9.88 -20.96
CA GLU A 116 11.46 10.75 -21.66
C GLU A 116 11.17 12.24 -21.42
N GLN A 117 9.89 12.63 -21.48
CA GLN A 117 9.49 14.01 -21.22
C GLN A 117 9.75 14.44 -19.76
N SER A 118 9.32 13.64 -18.79
CA SER A 118 9.47 13.94 -17.37
C SER A 118 10.94 13.85 -16.93
N GLY A 119 11.65 12.77 -17.29
CA GLY A 119 13.07 12.60 -16.99
C GLY A 119 13.94 13.71 -17.60
N GLY A 120 13.65 14.10 -18.85
CA GLY A 120 14.31 15.25 -19.48
C GLY A 120 14.08 16.56 -18.73
N THR A 121 12.88 16.76 -18.17
CA THR A 121 12.56 17.95 -17.37
C THR A 121 13.27 17.95 -16.02
N ILE A 122 13.23 16.83 -15.30
CA ILE A 122 13.91 16.63 -14.02
C ILE A 122 15.41 16.93 -14.16
N THR A 123 16.06 16.34 -15.16
CA THR A 123 17.49 16.53 -15.38
C THR A 123 17.82 17.98 -15.74
N ARG A 124 17.00 18.68 -16.55
CA ARG A 124 17.16 20.12 -16.79
C ARG A 124 17.05 20.96 -15.52
N GLN A 125 16.09 20.67 -14.65
CA GLN A 125 15.94 21.37 -13.37
C GLN A 125 17.15 21.16 -12.46
N MET A 126 17.66 19.94 -12.36
CA MET A 126 18.88 19.65 -11.59
C MET A 126 20.11 20.38 -12.12
N ARG A 127 20.30 20.41 -13.45
CA ARG A 127 21.37 21.19 -14.08
C ARG A 127 21.23 22.67 -13.79
N ARG A 128 20.00 23.20 -13.87
CA ARG A 128 19.71 24.60 -13.56
C ARG A 128 19.99 24.97 -12.09
N LEU A 129 19.76 24.04 -11.17
CA LEU A 129 20.14 24.19 -9.76
C LEU A 129 21.65 24.06 -9.51
N GLY A 130 22.43 23.67 -10.51
CA GLY A 130 23.87 23.52 -10.40
C GLY A 130 24.33 22.21 -9.76
N ALA A 131 23.49 21.17 -9.75
CA ALA A 131 23.83 19.88 -9.11
C ALA A 131 25.11 19.25 -9.70
N SER A 132 26.10 18.93 -8.84
CA SER A 132 27.38 18.31 -9.24
C SER A 132 27.36 16.77 -9.25
N VAL A 133 26.24 16.20 -9.70
CA VAL A 133 26.08 14.75 -9.90
C VAL A 133 26.91 14.23 -11.07
N ASP A 134 27.29 12.95 -11.01
CA ASP A 134 27.89 12.29 -12.15
C ASP A 134 26.81 11.89 -13.18
N TRP A 135 26.67 12.70 -14.24
CA TRP A 135 25.73 12.45 -15.33
C TRP A 135 26.13 11.25 -16.21
N SER A 136 27.42 10.92 -16.29
CA SER A 136 27.90 9.79 -17.11
C SER A 136 27.42 8.44 -16.57
N ARG A 137 27.04 8.41 -15.29
CA ARG A 137 26.54 7.24 -14.58
C ARG A 137 25.05 7.30 -14.32
N HIS A 138 24.29 8.21 -14.92
CA HIS A 138 22.86 8.32 -14.68
C HIS A 138 22.15 6.97 -14.87
N LYS A 139 21.27 6.62 -13.92
CA LYS A 139 20.50 5.37 -13.95
C LYS A 139 19.01 5.62 -13.93
N PHE A 140 18.26 4.77 -14.61
CA PHE A 140 16.82 4.67 -14.49
C PHE A 140 16.47 3.29 -13.95
N THR A 141 15.56 3.22 -12.97
CA THR A 141 15.21 1.96 -12.28
C THR A 141 14.82 0.79 -13.19
N MET A 142 14.29 1.06 -14.39
CA MET A 142 13.95 0.04 -15.40
C MET A 142 15.03 -0.14 -16.49
N ASP A 143 16.24 0.40 -16.29
CA ASP A 143 17.38 0.07 -17.14
C ASP A 143 17.67 -1.44 -17.06
N ALA A 144 18.21 -2.00 -18.14
CA ALA A 144 18.38 -3.45 -18.27
C ALA A 144 19.25 -4.07 -17.16
N ASP A 145 20.29 -3.37 -16.74
CA ASP A 145 21.20 -3.84 -15.68
C ASP A 145 20.57 -3.78 -14.29
N LEU A 146 19.78 -2.74 -13.99
CA LEU A 146 19.03 -2.66 -12.74
C LEU A 146 17.87 -3.66 -12.70
N SER A 147 17.18 -3.87 -13.82
CA SER A 147 16.13 -4.88 -13.95
C SER A 147 16.68 -6.30 -13.74
N LEU A 148 17.90 -6.56 -14.23
CA LEU A 148 18.61 -7.81 -13.96
C LEU A 148 18.97 -7.95 -12.47
N ALA A 149 19.41 -6.87 -11.82
CA ALA A 149 19.72 -6.89 -10.39
C ALA A 149 18.47 -7.20 -9.54
N VAL A 150 17.30 -6.63 -9.87
CA VAL A 150 16.02 -6.96 -9.21
C VAL A 150 15.66 -8.42 -9.42
N THR A 151 15.83 -8.94 -10.64
CA THR A 151 15.57 -10.35 -10.97
C THR A 151 16.47 -11.28 -10.16
N GLU A 152 17.76 -10.99 -10.08
CA GLU A 152 18.73 -11.75 -9.29
C GLU A 152 18.37 -11.74 -7.80
N VAL A 153 18.00 -10.59 -7.24
CA VAL A 153 17.58 -10.49 -5.83
C VAL A 153 16.32 -11.32 -5.60
N PHE A 154 15.34 -11.24 -6.50
CA PHE A 154 14.11 -12.02 -6.41
C PHE A 154 14.42 -13.52 -6.39
N VAL A 155 15.15 -14.03 -7.39
CA VAL A 155 15.52 -15.45 -7.50
C VAL A 155 16.28 -15.91 -6.27
N ARG A 156 17.28 -15.13 -5.82
CA ARG A 156 18.09 -15.48 -4.65
C ARG A 156 17.29 -15.53 -3.35
N LEU A 157 16.34 -14.61 -3.16
CA LEU A 157 15.48 -14.62 -1.97
C LEU A 157 14.44 -15.74 -2.05
N HIS A 158 13.94 -16.05 -3.25
CA HIS A 158 13.06 -17.18 -3.50
C HIS A 158 13.75 -18.52 -3.21
N ASP A 159 14.97 -18.73 -3.72
CA ASP A 159 15.76 -19.94 -3.48
C ASP A 159 16.10 -20.15 -1.99
N LYS A 160 16.18 -19.06 -1.23
CA LYS A 160 16.35 -19.09 0.24
C LYS A 160 15.05 -19.31 1.00
N GLY A 161 13.91 -19.47 0.32
CA GLY A 161 12.58 -19.59 0.92
C GLY A 161 12.13 -18.34 1.67
N LEU A 162 12.73 -17.18 1.37
CA LEU A 162 12.38 -15.87 1.94
C LEU A 162 11.29 -15.19 1.13
N ILE A 163 11.27 -15.37 -0.20
CA ILE A 163 10.12 -15.02 -1.03
C ILE A 163 9.24 -16.26 -1.19
N TYR A 164 7.93 -16.09 -0.98
CA TYR A 164 6.95 -17.16 -1.14
C TYR A 164 5.63 -16.61 -1.68
N ARG A 165 4.85 -17.51 -2.29
CA ARG A 165 3.48 -17.19 -2.72
C ARG A 165 2.51 -17.63 -1.64
N GLY A 166 1.62 -16.74 -1.23
CA GLY A 166 0.60 -17.01 -0.23
C GLY A 166 -0.74 -16.42 -0.64
N LYS A 167 -1.81 -16.96 -0.06
CA LYS A 167 -3.14 -16.39 -0.17
C LYS A 167 -3.43 -15.63 1.11
N ARG A 168 -3.32 -14.30 1.08
CA ARG A 168 -3.66 -13.44 2.21
C ARG A 168 -4.58 -12.32 1.77
N LEU A 169 -5.18 -11.67 2.75
CA LEU A 169 -5.81 -10.39 2.52
C LEU A 169 -4.75 -9.36 2.15
N VAL A 170 -5.09 -8.56 1.16
CA VAL A 170 -4.37 -7.33 0.83
C VAL A 170 -5.33 -6.17 0.78
N ASN A 171 -4.80 -4.98 0.97
CA ASN A 171 -5.51 -3.77 0.61
C ASN A 171 -5.66 -3.73 -0.91
N TRP A 172 -6.88 -3.83 -1.41
CA TRP A 172 -7.16 -3.87 -2.83
C TRP A 172 -7.92 -2.62 -3.27
N ASP A 173 -7.40 -1.96 -4.30
CA ASP A 173 -8.10 -0.85 -4.96
C ASP A 173 -8.99 -1.43 -6.08
N PRO A 174 -10.33 -1.40 -5.94
CA PRO A 174 -11.25 -1.98 -6.93
C PRO A 174 -11.36 -1.15 -8.22
N VAL A 175 -10.83 0.07 -8.24
CA VAL A 175 -10.79 0.93 -9.43
C VAL A 175 -9.52 0.65 -10.23
N LEU A 176 -8.37 0.55 -9.56
CA LEU A 176 -7.08 0.26 -10.21
C LEU A 176 -6.87 -1.23 -10.49
N LEU A 177 -7.61 -2.10 -9.80
CA LEU A 177 -7.51 -3.56 -9.86
C LEU A 177 -6.11 -4.04 -9.48
N THR A 178 -5.59 -3.53 -8.36
CA THR A 178 -4.28 -3.90 -7.84
C THR A 178 -4.27 -3.87 -6.32
N ALA A 179 -3.36 -4.65 -5.74
CA ALA A 179 -2.99 -4.52 -4.35
C ALA A 179 -2.24 -3.19 -4.13
N VAL A 180 -2.46 -2.57 -2.98
CA VAL A 180 -1.75 -1.39 -2.48
C VAL A 180 -1.15 -1.70 -1.11
N SER A 181 -0.06 -1.02 -0.77
CA SER A 181 0.60 -1.10 0.53
C SER A 181 -0.22 -0.39 1.61
N ASP A 182 -0.06 -0.76 2.88
CA ASP A 182 -0.62 -0.01 4.03
C ASP A 182 -0.23 1.47 3.99
N LEU A 183 0.96 1.80 3.46
CA LEU A 183 1.44 3.18 3.32
C LEU A 183 0.68 3.99 2.25
N GLU A 184 -0.06 3.31 1.38
CA GLU A 184 -0.86 3.90 0.30
C GLU A 184 -2.35 3.98 0.66
N VAL A 185 -2.71 3.59 1.89
CA VAL A 185 -4.06 3.68 2.44
C VAL A 185 -4.17 4.85 3.40
N LEU A 186 -5.14 5.73 3.14
CA LEU A 186 -5.51 6.84 3.99
C LEU A 186 -6.72 6.45 4.86
N ALA A 187 -6.72 6.83 6.13
CA ALA A 187 -7.86 6.63 7.01
C ALA A 187 -8.73 7.90 7.02
N GLU A 188 -9.94 7.82 6.47
CA GLU A 188 -10.90 8.94 6.47
C GLU A 188 -12.05 8.66 7.44
N GLU A 189 -12.38 9.65 8.27
CA GLU A 189 -13.52 9.56 9.19
C GLU A 189 -14.81 9.85 8.42
N GLU A 190 -15.75 8.90 8.45
CA GLU A 190 -17.06 9.00 7.81
C GLU A 190 -18.20 8.68 8.77
N GLN A 191 -19.35 9.32 8.57
CA GLN A 191 -20.57 8.95 9.28
C GLN A 191 -21.20 7.74 8.62
N GLY A 192 -21.31 6.65 9.38
CA GLY A 192 -21.91 5.40 8.93
C GLY A 192 -22.96 4.91 9.93
N SER A 193 -23.16 3.60 9.93
CA SER A 193 -24.09 2.95 10.84
C SER A 193 -23.48 1.66 11.38
N LEU A 194 -23.92 1.28 12.57
CA LEU A 194 -23.71 -0.03 13.15
C LEU A 194 -25.05 -0.77 13.12
N TRP A 195 -25.10 -1.84 12.33
CA TRP A 195 -26.30 -2.65 12.14
C TRP A 195 -26.27 -3.83 13.10
N HIS A 196 -27.34 -4.00 13.87
CA HIS A 196 -27.54 -5.14 14.76
C HIS A 196 -28.42 -6.18 14.07
N LEU A 197 -27.82 -7.30 13.69
CA LEU A 197 -28.44 -8.34 12.87
C LEU A 197 -28.69 -9.60 13.70
N ARG A 198 -29.89 -10.17 13.60
CA ARG A 198 -30.27 -11.40 14.29
C ARG A 198 -29.90 -12.61 13.45
N TYR A 199 -29.13 -13.52 14.05
CA TYR A 199 -28.72 -14.80 13.48
C TYR A 199 -29.45 -15.91 14.24
N PRO A 200 -30.49 -16.52 13.66
CA PRO A 200 -31.27 -17.55 14.33
C PRO A 200 -30.44 -18.79 14.66
N LEU A 201 -30.60 -19.35 15.85
CA LEU A 201 -29.99 -20.64 16.21
C LEU A 201 -30.67 -21.76 15.42
N THR A 202 -29.87 -22.73 14.95
CA THR A 202 -30.39 -23.84 14.12
C THR A 202 -31.35 -24.76 14.89
N ASP A 203 -31.16 -24.86 16.21
CA ASP A 203 -32.00 -25.62 17.15
C ASP A 203 -33.35 -24.94 17.47
N GLY A 204 -33.59 -23.73 16.97
CA GLY A 204 -34.81 -22.97 17.21
C GLY A 204 -34.93 -22.36 18.62
N SER A 205 -33.89 -22.45 19.45
CA SER A 205 -33.92 -21.93 20.84
C SER A 205 -33.85 -20.40 20.95
N GLY A 206 -33.64 -19.70 19.84
CA GLY A 206 -33.57 -18.24 19.80
C GLY A 206 -32.70 -17.72 18.67
N HIS A 207 -31.98 -16.64 18.92
CA HIS A 207 -31.02 -16.02 18.01
C HIS A 207 -29.88 -15.39 18.79
N VAL A 208 -28.77 -15.13 18.11
CA VAL A 208 -27.72 -14.20 18.57
C VAL A 208 -27.83 -12.91 17.76
N THR A 209 -27.48 -11.78 18.37
CA THR A 209 -27.44 -10.49 17.67
C THR A 209 -25.99 -10.15 17.41
N VAL A 210 -25.63 -9.88 16.16
CA VAL A 210 -24.29 -9.49 15.72
C VAL A 210 -24.30 -8.03 15.33
N ALA A 211 -23.31 -7.27 15.79
CA ALA A 211 -23.08 -5.90 15.34
C ALA A 211 -22.09 -5.89 14.16
N THR A 212 -22.40 -5.18 13.09
CA THR A 212 -21.52 -5.03 11.91
C THR A 212 -21.67 -3.67 11.28
N THR A 213 -20.61 -3.16 10.68
CA THR A 213 -20.59 -1.94 9.85
C THR A 213 -20.63 -2.26 8.35
N ARG A 214 -20.59 -3.55 7.99
CA ARG A 214 -20.58 -4.04 6.61
C ARG A 214 -21.58 -5.19 6.41
N PRO A 215 -22.90 -4.91 6.39
CA PRO A 215 -23.93 -5.94 6.21
C PRO A 215 -23.72 -6.79 4.95
N GLU A 216 -23.23 -6.20 3.85
CA GLU A 216 -22.99 -6.93 2.60
C GLU A 216 -21.98 -8.09 2.73
N THR A 217 -21.04 -7.98 3.67
CA THR A 217 -20.04 -9.03 3.92
C THR A 217 -20.60 -10.22 4.68
N LEU A 218 -21.79 -10.10 5.29
CA LEU A 218 -22.43 -11.21 6.01
C LEU A 218 -22.56 -12.46 5.15
N LEU A 219 -22.75 -12.27 3.84
CA LEU A 219 -22.88 -13.35 2.88
C LEU A 219 -21.63 -14.23 2.77
N GLY A 220 -20.48 -13.77 3.29
CA GLY A 220 -19.22 -14.50 3.36
C GLY A 220 -18.88 -15.03 4.75
N ASP A 221 -19.77 -14.86 5.75
CA ASP A 221 -19.50 -15.26 7.13
C ASP A 221 -19.24 -16.77 7.23
N THR A 222 -18.36 -17.13 8.16
CA THR A 222 -18.01 -18.52 8.44
C THR A 222 -18.06 -18.88 9.91
N ALA A 223 -18.21 -17.90 10.80
CA ALA A 223 -18.52 -18.12 12.21
C ALA A 223 -19.14 -16.84 12.82
N VAL A 224 -19.72 -17.00 14.01
CA VAL A 224 -19.95 -15.88 14.94
C VAL A 224 -19.00 -16.07 16.12
N ALA A 225 -18.20 -15.07 16.44
CA ALA A 225 -17.31 -15.12 17.59
C ALA A 225 -17.92 -14.42 18.80
N VAL A 226 -17.69 -15.00 19.98
CA VAL A 226 -18.00 -14.42 21.30
C VAL A 226 -16.78 -14.52 22.20
N HIS A 227 -16.68 -13.65 23.19
CA HIS A 227 -15.58 -13.74 24.16
C HIS A 227 -15.78 -14.98 25.07
N PRO A 228 -14.74 -15.77 25.36
CA PRO A 228 -14.86 -16.99 26.19
C PRO A 228 -15.40 -16.72 27.60
N ASP A 229 -15.10 -15.56 28.16
CA ASP A 229 -15.52 -15.16 29.51
C ASP A 229 -16.86 -14.41 29.53
N ASP A 230 -17.52 -14.22 28.39
CA ASP A 230 -18.84 -13.59 28.35
C ASP A 230 -19.95 -14.57 28.77
N GLU A 231 -20.40 -14.43 30.03
CA GLU A 231 -21.41 -15.30 30.63
C GLU A 231 -22.73 -15.33 29.84
N ARG A 232 -23.05 -14.27 29.08
CA ARG A 232 -24.28 -14.18 28.26
C ARG A 232 -24.30 -15.20 27.13
N TYR A 233 -23.14 -15.51 26.56
CA TYR A 233 -23.00 -16.31 25.35
C TYR A 233 -22.23 -17.61 25.54
N ARG A 234 -21.63 -17.84 26.73
CA ARG A 234 -20.83 -19.04 27.01
C ARG A 234 -21.56 -20.37 26.72
N ALA A 235 -22.87 -20.42 26.98
CA ALA A 235 -23.69 -21.61 26.71
C ALA A 235 -24.02 -21.83 25.21
N LEU A 236 -23.71 -20.86 24.35
CA LEU A 236 -23.94 -20.92 22.92
C LEU A 236 -22.68 -21.32 22.13
N ILE A 237 -21.50 -21.32 22.76
CA ILE A 237 -20.25 -21.74 22.13
C ILE A 237 -20.38 -23.20 21.64
N GLY A 238 -20.04 -23.44 20.38
CA GLY A 238 -20.18 -24.73 19.71
C GLY A 238 -21.56 -25.00 19.10
N LYS A 239 -22.57 -24.15 19.35
CA LYS A 239 -23.85 -24.22 18.64
C LYS A 239 -23.70 -23.64 17.22
N LEU A 240 -24.69 -23.94 16.37
CA LEU A 240 -24.78 -23.43 15.01
C LEU A 240 -25.87 -22.35 14.90
N VAL A 241 -25.63 -21.37 14.04
CA VAL A 241 -26.62 -20.38 13.62
C VAL A 241 -26.88 -20.49 12.13
N LYS A 242 -28.11 -20.21 11.71
CA LYS A 242 -28.48 -20.03 10.31
C LYS A 242 -27.99 -18.66 9.87
N LEU A 243 -27.09 -18.63 8.89
CA LEU A 243 -26.59 -17.39 8.36
C LEU A 243 -27.70 -16.68 7.56
N PRO A 244 -28.14 -15.47 7.97
CA PRO A 244 -29.24 -14.78 7.32
C PRO A 244 -29.09 -14.66 5.80
N LEU A 245 -30.22 -14.77 5.09
CA LEU A 245 -30.31 -14.61 3.64
C LEU A 245 -29.53 -15.66 2.82
N THR A 246 -29.03 -16.71 3.47
CA THR A 246 -28.32 -17.84 2.85
C THR A 246 -28.85 -19.17 3.37
N GLU A 247 -28.43 -20.26 2.73
CA GLU A 247 -28.74 -21.64 3.17
C GLU A 247 -27.61 -22.24 4.05
N ARG A 248 -26.68 -21.42 4.53
CA ARG A 248 -25.50 -21.89 5.29
C ARG A 248 -25.75 -21.87 6.79
N GLU A 249 -25.17 -22.84 7.47
CA GLU A 249 -25.06 -22.87 8.93
C GLU A 249 -23.60 -22.62 9.33
N ILE A 250 -23.38 -21.79 10.34
CA ILE A 250 -22.03 -21.42 10.81
C ILE A 250 -21.94 -21.57 12.33
N PRO A 251 -20.78 -21.97 12.87
CA PRO A 251 -20.59 -22.16 14.30
C PRO A 251 -20.47 -20.84 15.07
N ILE A 252 -20.85 -20.91 16.34
CA ILE A 252 -20.47 -19.92 17.36
C ILE A 252 -19.15 -20.38 18.00
N ILE A 253 -18.11 -19.56 17.89
CA ILE A 253 -16.76 -19.85 18.40
C ILE A 253 -16.40 -18.90 19.55
N ALA A 254 -15.41 -19.31 20.35
CA ALA A 254 -14.87 -18.48 21.43
C ALA A 254 -13.51 -17.90 21.01
N ASP A 255 -13.37 -16.57 21.00
CA ASP A 255 -12.10 -15.91 20.71
C ASP A 255 -11.92 -14.65 21.56
N THR A 256 -10.72 -14.45 22.12
CA THR A 256 -10.40 -13.31 22.98
C THR A 256 -10.27 -11.99 22.22
N TYR A 257 -10.27 -12.01 20.88
CA TYR A 257 -10.37 -10.81 20.06
C TYR A 257 -11.69 -10.05 20.26
N VAL A 258 -12.77 -10.75 20.65
CA VAL A 258 -14.09 -10.15 20.80
C VAL A 258 -14.14 -9.28 22.04
N GLU A 259 -14.46 -7.99 21.88
CA GLU A 259 -14.74 -7.09 23.00
C GLU A 259 -16.18 -7.30 23.51
N PRO A 260 -16.40 -7.80 24.74
CA PRO A 260 -17.74 -8.11 25.25
C PRO A 260 -18.67 -6.89 25.30
N GLU A 261 -18.12 -5.70 25.58
CA GLU A 261 -18.87 -4.47 25.73
C GLU A 261 -19.19 -3.77 24.39
N PHE A 262 -18.53 -4.16 23.30
CA PHE A 262 -18.75 -3.53 21.99
C PHE A 262 -19.98 -4.10 21.28
N GLY A 263 -20.91 -3.22 20.89
CA GLY A 263 -22.11 -3.59 20.16
C GLY A 263 -23.00 -4.57 20.95
N SER A 264 -23.01 -5.83 20.52
CA SER A 264 -23.72 -6.91 21.22
C SER A 264 -22.80 -7.85 22.00
N GLY A 265 -21.48 -7.75 21.87
CA GLY A 265 -20.52 -8.77 22.33
C GLY A 265 -20.47 -10.03 21.44
N CYS A 266 -21.15 -10.02 20.29
CA CYS A 266 -21.02 -11.03 19.23
C CYS A 266 -20.54 -10.37 17.93
N VAL A 267 -19.51 -10.94 17.31
CA VAL A 267 -18.90 -10.41 16.07
C VAL A 267 -19.06 -11.45 14.96
N LYS A 268 -19.48 -11.02 13.77
CA LYS A 268 -19.44 -11.89 12.59
C LYS A 268 -17.99 -12.08 12.16
N ILE A 269 -17.61 -13.31 11.84
CA ILE A 269 -16.28 -13.60 11.32
C ILE A 269 -16.38 -13.85 9.82
N THR A 270 -15.83 -12.92 9.04
CA THR A 270 -15.79 -12.97 7.57
C THR A 270 -14.33 -12.96 7.06
N PRO A 271 -13.58 -14.07 7.16
CA PRO A 271 -12.12 -14.08 6.99
C PRO A 271 -11.59 -13.55 5.65
N ALA A 272 -12.42 -13.52 4.61
CA ALA A 272 -12.03 -13.05 3.28
C ALA A 272 -12.28 -11.55 3.03
N HIS A 273 -12.75 -10.78 4.02
CA HIS A 273 -13.13 -9.35 3.85
C HIS A 273 -12.72 -8.42 5.00
N ASP A 274 -12.03 -8.92 6.03
CA ASP A 274 -11.51 -8.13 7.14
C ASP A 274 -10.24 -8.77 7.70
N PHE A 275 -9.22 -7.94 7.98
CA PHE A 275 -7.90 -8.42 8.44
C PHE A 275 -7.94 -9.09 9.81
N ASN A 276 -8.77 -8.59 10.73
CA ASN A 276 -8.90 -9.19 12.05
C ASN A 276 -9.70 -10.49 11.97
N ASP A 277 -10.78 -10.51 11.18
CA ASP A 277 -11.56 -11.73 10.92
C ASP A 277 -10.70 -12.81 10.23
N TYR A 278 -9.75 -12.40 9.38
CA TYR A 278 -8.78 -13.32 8.76
C TYR A 278 -7.90 -14.00 9.80
N GLU A 279 -7.35 -13.25 10.74
CA GLU A 279 -6.53 -13.81 11.83
C GLU A 279 -7.34 -14.71 12.76
N VAL A 280 -8.58 -14.34 13.10
CA VAL A 280 -9.51 -15.23 13.83
C VAL A 280 -9.77 -16.49 13.00
N GLY A 281 -10.02 -16.33 11.70
CA GLY A 281 -10.23 -17.43 10.77
C GLY A 281 -9.07 -18.41 10.73
N LEU A 282 -7.83 -17.93 10.74
CA LEU A 282 -6.64 -18.77 10.81
C LEU A 282 -6.51 -19.52 12.14
N ARG A 283 -6.79 -18.86 13.28
CA ARG A 283 -6.71 -19.50 14.61
C ARG A 283 -7.72 -20.64 14.79
N HIS A 284 -8.88 -20.53 14.16
CA HIS A 284 -9.99 -21.49 14.29
C HIS A 284 -10.20 -22.38 13.06
N ASP A 285 -9.28 -22.37 12.10
CA ASP A 285 -9.34 -23.14 10.85
C ASP A 285 -10.66 -22.94 10.06
N LEU A 286 -11.10 -21.68 9.97
CA LEU A 286 -12.35 -21.32 9.29
C LEU A 286 -12.16 -21.16 7.77
N PRO A 287 -13.16 -21.55 6.96
CA PRO A 287 -13.13 -21.32 5.52
C PRO A 287 -12.98 -19.84 5.15
N GLN A 288 -12.25 -19.54 4.09
CA GLN A 288 -12.08 -18.17 3.59
C GLN A 288 -12.96 -17.93 2.35
N ILE A 289 -14.19 -17.47 2.56
CA ILE A 289 -15.20 -17.33 1.50
C ILE A 289 -15.25 -15.89 0.98
N ASN A 290 -14.62 -15.65 -0.17
CA ASN A 290 -14.66 -14.36 -0.85
C ASN A 290 -16.01 -14.18 -1.58
N VAL A 291 -16.77 -13.12 -1.28
CA VAL A 291 -18.04 -12.78 -1.93
C VAL A 291 -17.92 -11.64 -2.93
N LEU A 292 -16.73 -11.06 -3.11
CA LEU A 292 -16.47 -9.94 -3.99
C LEU A 292 -15.69 -10.36 -5.24
N THR A 293 -15.99 -9.73 -6.37
CA THR A 293 -15.14 -9.68 -7.55
C THR A 293 -14.03 -8.63 -7.36
N PRO A 294 -12.97 -8.63 -8.20
CA PRO A 294 -11.91 -7.62 -8.11
C PRO A 294 -12.40 -6.18 -8.26
N ASP A 295 -13.53 -5.94 -8.93
CA ASP A 295 -14.17 -4.61 -9.05
C ASP A 295 -15.23 -4.34 -7.97
N ALA A 296 -15.19 -5.07 -6.85
CA ALA A 296 -16.06 -4.90 -5.67
C ALA A 296 -17.57 -5.11 -5.90
N ARG A 297 -17.92 -6.02 -6.82
CA ARG A 297 -19.29 -6.51 -7.00
C ARG A 297 -19.48 -7.86 -6.34
N LEU A 298 -20.71 -8.25 -6.02
CA LEU A 298 -20.94 -9.57 -5.46
C LEU A 298 -20.76 -10.67 -6.51
N ASN A 299 -19.99 -11.70 -6.17
CA ASN A 299 -19.67 -12.84 -7.04
C ASN A 299 -20.64 -14.02 -6.83
N ASP A 300 -20.32 -15.18 -7.40
CA ASP A 300 -21.18 -16.36 -7.37
C ASP A 300 -21.35 -17.01 -5.99
N ASN A 301 -20.51 -16.68 -5.00
CA ASN A 301 -20.68 -17.14 -3.62
C ASN A 301 -21.85 -16.43 -2.91
N ALA A 302 -22.34 -15.31 -3.46
CA ALA A 302 -23.56 -14.68 -2.98
C ALA A 302 -24.83 -15.36 -3.55
N PRO A 303 -25.97 -15.30 -2.84
CA PRO A 303 -27.27 -15.70 -3.38
C PRO A 303 -27.57 -15.03 -4.73
N PRO A 304 -28.23 -15.73 -5.69
CA PRO A 304 -28.45 -15.24 -7.06
C PRO A 304 -29.01 -13.81 -7.17
N ARG A 305 -29.90 -13.41 -6.24
CA ARG A 305 -30.50 -12.08 -6.22
C ARG A 305 -29.52 -10.92 -5.98
N TYR A 306 -28.34 -11.18 -5.43
CA TYR A 306 -27.35 -10.15 -5.12
C TYR A 306 -26.17 -10.10 -6.08
N ARG A 307 -26.01 -11.12 -6.93
CA ARG A 307 -24.83 -11.25 -7.81
C ARG A 307 -24.74 -10.09 -8.79
N GLY A 308 -23.54 -9.57 -9.00
CA GLY A 308 -23.25 -8.43 -9.88
C GLY A 308 -23.57 -7.06 -9.30
N LEU A 309 -24.27 -6.98 -8.17
CA LEU A 309 -24.50 -5.72 -7.47
C LEU A 309 -23.17 -5.17 -6.93
N ASP A 310 -22.95 -3.87 -7.11
CA ASP A 310 -21.91 -3.13 -6.40
C ASP A 310 -22.14 -3.24 -4.88
N ARG A 311 -21.07 -3.33 -4.10
CA ARG A 311 -21.10 -3.44 -2.63
C ARG A 311 -22.06 -2.47 -1.93
N ALA A 312 -22.15 -1.22 -2.37
CA ALA A 312 -23.01 -0.23 -1.73
C ALA A 312 -24.49 -0.44 -2.08
N ALA A 313 -24.77 -0.86 -3.32
CA ALA A 313 -26.11 -1.27 -3.74
C ALA A 313 -26.55 -2.57 -3.05
N ALA A 314 -25.64 -3.55 -2.97
CA ALA A 314 -25.84 -4.81 -2.27
C ALA A 314 -26.16 -4.56 -0.79
N ARG A 315 -25.40 -3.69 -0.11
CA ARG A 315 -25.64 -3.29 1.29
C ARG A 315 -27.07 -2.80 1.50
N LYS A 316 -27.54 -1.88 0.66
CA LYS A 316 -28.92 -1.33 0.76
C LYS A 316 -29.97 -2.42 0.59
N GLN A 317 -29.82 -3.29 -0.41
CA GLN A 317 -30.76 -4.37 -0.66
C GLN A 317 -30.75 -5.41 0.48
N ILE A 318 -29.57 -5.80 0.96
CA ILE A 318 -29.39 -6.77 2.04
C ILE A 318 -30.03 -6.26 3.33
N VAL A 319 -29.82 -4.99 3.69
CA VAL A 319 -30.46 -4.39 4.87
C VAL A 319 -31.99 -4.40 4.74
N ALA A 320 -32.53 -4.03 3.57
CA ALA A 320 -33.97 -4.05 3.34
C ALA A 320 -34.56 -5.48 3.42
N ASP A 321 -33.84 -6.48 2.90
CA ASP A 321 -34.27 -7.88 2.96
C ASP A 321 -34.20 -8.43 4.40
N LEU A 322 -33.20 -8.04 5.19
CA LEU A 322 -33.09 -8.38 6.62
C LEU A 322 -34.22 -7.77 7.44
N GLU A 323 -34.56 -6.51 7.18
CA GLU A 323 -35.68 -5.82 7.81
C GLU A 323 -37.01 -6.51 7.47
N SER A 324 -37.24 -6.80 6.18
CA SER A 324 -38.42 -7.53 5.71
C SER A 324 -38.55 -8.92 6.32
N ALA A 325 -37.43 -9.58 6.62
CA ALA A 325 -37.38 -10.88 7.29
C ALA A 325 -37.48 -10.78 8.83
N GLY A 326 -37.56 -9.57 9.42
CA GLY A 326 -37.56 -9.37 10.87
C GLY A 326 -36.21 -9.71 11.55
N LEU A 327 -35.14 -9.75 10.78
CA LEU A 327 -33.78 -10.08 11.22
C LEU A 327 -32.91 -8.84 11.48
N LEU A 328 -33.40 -7.64 11.17
CA LEU A 328 -32.78 -6.39 11.62
C LEU A 328 -33.32 -6.02 13.00
N ASP A 329 -32.46 -5.99 14.01
CA ASP A 329 -32.83 -5.62 15.39
C ASP A 329 -32.92 -4.10 15.55
N ARG A 330 -31.82 -3.41 15.23
CA ARG A 330 -31.71 -1.94 15.27
C ARG A 330 -30.53 -1.44 14.45
N VAL A 331 -30.52 -0.13 14.21
CA VAL A 331 -29.46 0.60 13.51
C VAL A 331 -29.02 1.77 14.36
N GLU A 332 -27.73 1.86 14.65
CA GLU A 332 -27.16 2.94 15.45
C GLU A 332 -26.23 3.80 14.59
N PRO A 333 -26.25 5.14 14.69
CA PRO A 333 -25.25 5.99 14.06
C PRO A 333 -23.86 5.64 14.61
N HIS A 334 -22.88 5.48 13.72
CA HIS A 334 -21.53 5.10 14.13
C HIS A 334 -20.49 5.77 13.23
N LYS A 335 -19.44 6.31 13.83
CA LYS A 335 -18.31 6.89 13.09
C LYS A 335 -17.39 5.76 12.62
N LEU A 336 -17.08 5.76 11.34
CA LEU A 336 -16.23 4.76 10.70
C LEU A 336 -14.91 5.40 10.29
N MET A 337 -13.82 4.65 10.45
CA MET A 337 -12.55 4.94 9.79
C MET A 337 -12.50 4.11 8.51
N VAL A 338 -12.84 4.73 7.38
CA VAL A 338 -12.88 4.05 6.08
C VAL A 338 -11.49 4.12 5.45
N PRO A 339 -10.85 2.98 5.14
CA PRO A 339 -9.59 2.98 4.40
C PRO A 339 -9.86 3.38 2.95
N ARG A 340 -9.20 4.44 2.48
CA ARG A 340 -9.29 4.92 1.09
C ARG A 340 -7.93 4.95 0.43
N GLY A 341 -7.88 4.62 -0.86
CA GLY A 341 -6.63 4.70 -1.62
C GLY A 341 -6.19 6.15 -1.78
N ASP A 342 -4.92 6.45 -1.49
CA ASP A 342 -4.31 7.79 -1.63
C ASP A 342 -4.51 8.43 -3.02
N ARG A 343 -4.73 7.57 -4.02
CA ARG A 343 -4.70 7.88 -5.43
C ARG A 343 -6.06 8.02 -6.08
N THR A 344 -6.96 7.08 -5.80
CA THR A 344 -8.32 7.04 -6.38
C THR A 344 -9.35 7.65 -5.45
N GLY A 345 -9.06 7.73 -4.15
CA GLY A 345 -10.04 8.02 -3.11
C GLY A 345 -11.10 6.93 -2.97
N ALA A 346 -10.99 5.79 -3.66
CA ALA A 346 -11.94 4.69 -3.53
C ALA A 346 -11.75 4.00 -2.18
N ALA A 347 -12.85 3.53 -1.58
CA ALA A 347 -12.76 2.67 -0.41
C ALA A 347 -12.03 1.37 -0.78
N ILE A 348 -10.95 1.09 -0.04
CA ILE A 348 -10.10 -0.08 -0.17
C ILE A 348 -10.84 -1.30 0.37
N GLU A 349 -10.75 -2.40 -0.36
CA GLU A 349 -11.29 -3.68 0.07
C GLU A 349 -10.17 -4.57 0.62
N PRO A 350 -10.31 -5.14 1.82
CA PRO A 350 -9.55 -6.34 2.16
C PRO A 350 -9.97 -7.45 1.18
N TYR A 351 -9.06 -7.84 0.29
CA TYR A 351 -9.36 -8.78 -0.77
C TYR A 351 -8.39 -9.96 -0.75
N LEU A 352 -8.93 -11.17 -0.87
CA LEU A 352 -8.15 -12.39 -0.83
C LEU A 352 -7.53 -12.68 -2.21
N THR A 353 -6.21 -12.60 -2.30
CA THR A 353 -5.48 -12.77 -3.57
C THR A 353 -4.18 -13.54 -3.37
N ASP A 354 -3.75 -14.24 -4.42
CA ASP A 354 -2.46 -14.93 -4.42
C ASP A 354 -1.35 -13.94 -4.75
N GLN A 355 -0.56 -13.57 -3.75
CA GLN A 355 0.51 -12.59 -3.89
C GLN A 355 1.86 -13.16 -3.46
N TRP A 356 2.91 -12.45 -3.86
CA TRP A 356 4.27 -12.72 -3.43
C TRP A 356 4.57 -11.91 -2.17
N TYR A 357 5.05 -12.59 -1.13
CA TYR A 357 5.42 -12.01 0.16
C TYR A 357 6.90 -12.24 0.43
N VAL A 358 7.49 -11.38 1.27
CA VAL A 358 8.87 -11.52 1.73
C VAL A 358 8.86 -11.77 3.24
N LYS A 359 9.50 -12.83 3.72
CA LYS A 359 9.71 -13.04 5.16
C LYS A 359 10.63 -11.94 5.68
N ILE A 360 10.04 -10.90 6.29
CA ILE A 360 10.78 -9.72 6.72
C ILE A 360 11.60 -9.97 7.97
N GLU A 361 11.08 -10.72 8.95
CA GLU A 361 11.77 -10.97 10.22
C GLU A 361 13.27 -11.36 10.07
N PRO A 362 13.66 -12.35 9.26
CA PRO A 362 15.08 -12.71 9.07
C PRO A 362 15.90 -11.64 8.33
N LEU A 363 15.25 -10.73 7.58
CA LEU A 363 15.90 -9.60 6.91
C LEU A 363 16.00 -8.37 7.82
N ALA A 364 15.06 -8.20 8.74
CA ALA A 364 15.00 -7.07 9.66
C ALA A 364 16.11 -7.13 10.70
N SER A 365 16.39 -8.31 11.26
CA SER A 365 17.40 -8.46 12.31
C SER A 365 18.81 -7.99 11.91
N PRO A 366 19.40 -8.37 10.75
CA PRO A 366 20.72 -7.86 10.36
C PRO A 366 20.74 -6.36 10.08
N ALA A 367 19.62 -5.77 9.63
CA ALA A 367 19.51 -4.34 9.38
C ALA A 367 19.47 -3.54 10.71
N MET A 368 18.70 -4.01 11.69
CA MET A 368 18.72 -3.43 13.05
C MET A 368 20.11 -3.51 13.70
N ARG A 369 20.78 -4.68 13.61
CA ARG A 369 22.15 -4.83 14.13
C ARG A 369 23.14 -3.84 13.51
N ALA A 370 22.99 -3.49 12.23
CA ALA A 370 23.87 -2.52 11.59
C ALA A 370 23.77 -1.13 12.22
N VAL A 371 22.60 -0.76 12.75
CA VAL A 371 22.40 0.49 13.49
C VAL A 371 22.91 0.36 14.92
N GLU A 372 22.59 -0.75 15.61
CA GLU A 372 23.05 -1.03 16.98
C GLU A 372 24.59 -1.04 17.09
N ASP A 373 25.27 -1.66 16.12
CA ASP A 373 26.74 -1.75 16.08
C ASP A 373 27.40 -0.43 15.61
N GLY A 374 26.63 0.60 15.25
CA GLY A 374 27.12 1.90 14.78
C GLY A 374 27.71 1.92 13.35
N ARG A 375 27.50 0.83 12.58
CA ARG A 375 27.87 0.76 11.15
C ARG A 375 27.00 1.70 10.31
N ILE A 376 25.74 1.87 10.70
CA ILE A 376 24.81 2.88 10.19
C ILE A 376 24.55 3.91 11.29
N ARG A 377 24.51 5.19 10.93
CA ARG A 377 24.25 6.29 11.87
C ARG A 377 23.17 7.20 11.32
N PHE A 378 22.22 7.57 12.18
CA PHE A 378 21.16 8.52 11.84
C PHE A 378 21.56 9.95 12.22
N VAL A 379 21.15 10.90 11.38
CA VAL A 379 21.29 12.33 11.65
C VAL A 379 19.95 13.01 11.32
N PRO A 380 19.27 13.64 12.29
CA PRO A 380 19.58 13.63 13.73
C PRO A 380 19.44 12.24 14.38
N GLY A 381 20.13 12.02 15.50
CA GLY A 381 20.26 10.69 16.12
C GLY A 381 18.94 10.05 16.55
N ASN A 382 17.92 10.85 16.93
CA ASN A 382 16.62 10.37 17.40
C ASN A 382 15.79 9.58 16.38
N TRP A 383 16.14 9.63 15.09
CA TRP A 383 15.49 8.84 14.04
C TRP A 383 15.76 7.34 14.17
N ASP A 384 16.77 6.93 14.96
CA ASP A 384 17.02 5.53 15.27
C ASP A 384 15.83 4.86 15.98
N LYS A 385 15.15 5.56 16.89
CA LYS A 385 13.97 5.07 17.62
C LYS A 385 12.84 4.72 16.67
N THR A 386 12.50 5.66 15.77
CA THR A 386 11.48 5.46 14.74
C THR A 386 11.85 4.31 13.81
N TYR A 387 13.12 4.21 13.41
CA TYR A 387 13.62 3.10 12.62
C TYR A 387 13.44 1.76 13.34
N PHE A 388 13.86 1.64 14.60
CA PHE A 388 13.74 0.40 15.36
C PHE A 388 12.29 -0.01 15.62
N GLU A 389 11.42 0.95 15.93
CA GLU A 389 9.99 0.69 16.10
C GLU A 389 9.38 0.12 14.81
N TRP A 390 9.71 0.71 13.66
CA TRP A 390 9.26 0.20 12.37
C TRP A 390 9.83 -1.20 12.06
N MET A 391 11.13 -1.40 12.22
CA MET A 391 11.80 -2.68 11.93
C MET A 391 11.37 -3.84 12.84
N ARG A 392 10.87 -3.56 14.05
CA ARG A 392 10.35 -4.57 14.98
C ARG A 392 8.92 -4.99 14.67
N ASN A 393 8.14 -4.09 14.08
CA ASN A 393 6.70 -4.27 13.87
C ASN A 393 6.32 -4.56 12.41
N ILE A 394 7.28 -4.46 11.47
CA ILE A 394 7.06 -4.72 10.05
C ILE A 394 6.53 -6.14 9.80
N GLN A 395 5.49 -6.24 8.97
CA GLN A 395 4.85 -7.51 8.59
C GLN A 395 5.16 -7.88 7.12
N PRO A 396 5.12 -9.19 6.77
CA PRO A 396 5.39 -9.70 5.41
C PRO A 396 4.41 -9.29 4.32
#